data_AF-A0A381ZC93-F1
#
_entry.id   AF-A0A381ZC93-F1
#
_cell.length_a   1.000
_cell.length_b   1.000
_cell.length_c   1.000
_cell.angle_alpha   90.00
_cell.angle_beta   90.00
_cell.angle_gamma   90.00
#
_symmetry.space_group_name_H-M   'P 1'
#
loop_
_entity.id
_entity.type
_entity.pdbx_description
1 polymer ?
#
loop_
_entity_poly.entity_id
_entity_poly.type
_entity_poly.pdbx_seq_one_letter_code
_entity_poly.pdbx_strand_id
1 'polypeptide(L)'
;MVMKPKLIILAITACFCLTSVFLQAVIDPTIVLYLPFDEGTGKTAKDVSDFGNHATFMGNGKAKWTAEGKDNSAIEFTSGGYLVVNDADSLDLTTAMTISMWAKLMVKTGECCQGGVEKEPAWQAGEYNLLAEYNGSILLQMMELPDACNDDLLGPGIIDKTWHHVAGTWNGKMIRLYLD
;
A
#
# COMPACT_ATOMS: atom_id res chain seq x y z
N MET A 1 13.23 -52.34 -65.12
CA MET A 1 12.19 -52.33 -64.07
C MET A 1 12.83 -52.81 -62.76
N VAL A 2 13.38 -51.89 -61.95
CA VAL A 2 13.83 -52.15 -60.57
C VAL A 2 13.64 -50.84 -59.77
N MET A 3 13.06 -50.97 -58.58
CA MET A 3 12.48 -49.92 -57.72
C MET A 3 13.51 -48.96 -57.08
N LYS A 4 13.13 -47.69 -56.92
CA LYS A 4 13.84 -46.67 -56.11
C LYS A 4 13.48 -46.80 -54.62
N PRO A 5 14.42 -46.70 -53.67
CA PRO A 5 14.07 -46.54 -52.27
C PRO A 5 13.78 -45.07 -51.96
N LYS A 6 12.61 -44.82 -51.36
CA LYS A 6 12.21 -43.50 -50.82
C LYS A 6 12.87 -43.34 -49.45
N LEU A 7 13.73 -42.33 -49.31
CA LEU A 7 14.29 -41.91 -48.03
C LEU A 7 13.21 -41.17 -47.24
N ILE A 8 12.70 -41.78 -46.18
CA ILE A 8 11.75 -41.17 -45.24
C ILE A 8 12.57 -40.32 -44.26
N ILE A 9 12.50 -39.00 -44.40
CA ILE A 9 13.03 -38.07 -43.40
C ILE A 9 11.94 -37.90 -42.34
N LEU A 10 12.15 -38.52 -41.18
CA LEU A 10 11.31 -38.31 -40.00
C LEU A 10 11.74 -36.99 -39.34
N ALA A 11 11.06 -35.89 -39.67
CA ALA A 11 11.22 -34.63 -38.97
C ALA A 11 10.50 -34.74 -37.61
N ILE A 12 11.26 -35.00 -36.54
CA ILE A 12 10.77 -34.86 -35.17
C ILE A 12 10.82 -33.38 -34.83
N THR A 13 9.75 -32.65 -35.14
CA THR A 13 9.54 -31.31 -34.61
C THR A 13 9.11 -31.45 -33.15
N ALA A 14 10.08 -31.40 -32.24
CA ALA A 14 9.80 -31.27 -30.81
C ALA A 14 9.20 -29.87 -30.58
N CYS A 15 7.88 -29.81 -30.45
CA CYS A 15 7.18 -28.62 -30.00
C CYS A 15 7.45 -28.44 -28.50
N PHE A 16 8.54 -27.73 -28.17
CA PHE A 16 8.78 -27.24 -26.82
C PHE A 16 7.83 -26.06 -26.58
N CYS A 17 6.59 -26.35 -26.18
CA CYS A 17 5.74 -25.35 -25.55
C CYS A 17 6.38 -24.99 -24.20
N LEU A 18 7.29 -24.01 -24.22
CA LEU A 18 7.67 -23.24 -23.05
C LEU A 18 6.42 -22.48 -22.61
N THR A 19 5.56 -23.13 -21.83
CA THR A 19 4.60 -22.39 -21.03
C THR A 19 5.42 -21.68 -19.96
N SER A 20 5.77 -20.41 -20.21
CA SER A 20 6.20 -19.52 -19.14
C SER A 20 5.08 -19.51 -18.12
N VAL A 21 5.26 -20.25 -17.04
CA VAL A 21 4.41 -20.12 -15.86
C VAL A 21 4.79 -18.77 -15.28
N PHE A 22 4.04 -17.74 -15.64
CA PHE A 22 4.10 -16.46 -14.94
C PHE A 22 3.53 -16.73 -13.55
N LEU A 23 4.41 -16.82 -12.56
CA LEU A 23 4.00 -16.78 -11.17
C LEU A 23 3.52 -15.36 -10.91
N GLN A 24 2.23 -15.13 -11.05
CA GLN A 24 1.65 -13.88 -10.57
C GLN A 24 1.54 -14.02 -9.06
N ALA A 25 2.17 -13.11 -8.32
CA ALA A 25 1.96 -13.05 -6.88
C ALA A 25 0.46 -12.85 -6.64
N VAL A 26 -0.16 -13.82 -5.98
CA VAL A 26 -1.56 -13.72 -5.57
C VAL A 26 -1.58 -12.77 -4.38
N ILE A 27 -2.31 -11.67 -4.51
CA ILE A 27 -2.59 -10.75 -3.40
C ILE A 27 -3.43 -11.52 -2.38
N ASP A 28 -3.08 -11.39 -1.11
CA ASP A 28 -3.89 -11.99 -0.04
C ASP A 28 -5.32 -11.45 -0.14
N PRO A 29 -6.35 -12.31 -0.26
CA PRO A 29 -7.73 -11.86 -0.46
C PRO A 29 -8.31 -11.11 0.74
N THR A 30 -7.61 -11.08 1.88
CA THR A 30 -7.97 -10.29 3.05
C THR A 30 -7.49 -8.84 2.98
N ILE A 31 -6.63 -8.50 2.01
CA ILE A 31 -6.20 -7.12 1.79
C ILE A 31 -7.35 -6.35 1.13
N VAL A 32 -7.83 -5.33 1.83
CA VAL A 32 -8.98 -4.51 1.39
C VAL A 32 -8.58 -3.24 0.65
N LEU A 33 -7.29 -2.89 0.67
CA LEU A 33 -6.72 -1.76 -0.04
C LEU A 33 -5.23 -2.01 -0.26
N TYR A 34 -4.81 -2.04 -1.52
CA TYR A 34 -3.40 -2.09 -1.89
C TYR A 34 -3.10 -1.12 -3.03
N LEU A 35 -2.36 -0.07 -2.70
CA LEU A 35 -1.91 0.95 -3.64
C LEU A 35 -0.40 0.78 -3.89
N PRO A 36 0.02 0.04 -4.93
CA PRO A 36 1.44 -0.15 -5.24
C PRO A 36 2.08 1.12 -5.81
N PHE A 37 1.26 2.05 -6.31
CA PHE A 37 1.68 3.29 -6.95
C PHE A 37 2.54 3.09 -8.21
N ASP A 38 2.31 2.02 -8.97
CA ASP A 38 3.07 1.66 -10.19
C ASP A 38 2.59 2.39 -11.47
N GLU A 39 1.48 3.13 -11.43
CA GLU A 39 0.92 3.78 -12.62
C GLU A 39 1.77 4.97 -13.11
N GLY A 40 2.44 5.67 -12.18
CA GLY A 40 3.34 6.79 -12.45
C GLY A 40 2.72 8.03 -13.13
N THR A 41 1.43 7.99 -13.49
CA THR A 41 0.72 9.05 -14.21
C THR A 41 -0.78 9.03 -13.93
N GLY A 42 -1.49 10.10 -14.32
CA GLY A 42 -2.94 10.22 -14.15
C GLY A 42 -3.35 10.79 -12.79
N LYS A 43 -4.64 10.66 -12.45
CA LYS A 43 -5.26 11.23 -11.24
C LYS A 43 -5.82 10.19 -10.27
N THR A 44 -5.47 8.93 -10.47
CA THR A 44 -5.99 7.80 -9.71
C THR A 44 -4.85 6.83 -9.44
N ALA A 45 -4.61 6.51 -8.17
CA ALA A 45 -3.84 5.34 -7.78
C ALA A 45 -4.82 4.17 -7.63
N LYS A 46 -4.58 3.09 -8.36
CA LYS A 46 -5.52 1.96 -8.39
C LYS A 46 -5.23 1.06 -7.20
N ASP A 47 -6.31 0.76 -6.51
CA ASP A 47 -6.36 -0.42 -5.65
C ASP A 47 -6.31 -1.68 -6.52
N VAL A 48 -5.30 -2.51 -6.29
CA VAL A 48 -5.13 -3.80 -6.98
C VAL A 48 -5.70 -4.97 -6.18
N SER A 49 -6.29 -4.71 -5.01
CA SER A 49 -7.10 -5.70 -4.29
C SER A 49 -8.41 -6.01 -5.02
N ASP A 50 -9.11 -7.05 -4.56
CA ASP A 50 -10.43 -7.42 -5.10
C ASP A 50 -11.56 -6.43 -4.72
N PHE A 51 -11.27 -5.42 -3.87
CA PHE A 51 -12.27 -4.48 -3.36
C PHE A 51 -12.40 -3.19 -4.19
N GLY A 52 -11.39 -2.85 -4.99
CA GLY A 52 -11.47 -1.71 -5.92
C GLY A 52 -11.55 -0.34 -5.23
N ASN A 53 -10.98 -0.21 -4.03
CA ASN A 53 -10.93 1.02 -3.23
C ASN A 53 -9.92 2.04 -3.78
N HIS A 54 -10.10 2.45 -5.04
CA HIS A 54 -9.18 3.35 -5.74
C HIS A 54 -9.05 4.72 -5.05
N ALA A 55 -7.85 5.27 -5.07
CA ALA A 55 -7.53 6.54 -4.44
C ALA A 55 -7.40 7.66 -5.49
N THR A 56 -8.14 8.75 -5.32
CA THR A 56 -8.16 9.90 -6.23
C THR A 56 -7.32 11.05 -5.69
N PHE A 57 -6.54 11.68 -6.55
CA PHE A 57 -5.66 12.78 -6.16
C PHE A 57 -6.43 14.05 -5.83
N MET A 58 -6.10 14.66 -4.69
CA MET A 58 -6.65 15.93 -4.21
C MET A 58 -5.55 16.97 -4.01
N GLY A 59 -5.94 18.18 -3.59
CA GLY A 59 -4.98 19.25 -3.29
C GLY A 59 -4.36 19.92 -4.53
N ASN A 60 -4.96 19.82 -5.72
CA ASN A 60 -4.58 20.59 -6.91
C ASN A 60 -3.07 20.64 -7.23
N GLY A 61 -2.44 19.46 -7.36
CA GLY A 61 -1.02 19.32 -7.70
C GLY A 61 -0.08 19.31 -6.49
N LYS A 62 -0.62 19.31 -5.27
CA LYS A 62 0.15 19.13 -4.03
C LYS A 62 0.47 17.67 -3.71
N ALA A 63 -0.24 16.74 -4.34
CA ALA A 63 0.15 15.34 -4.47
C ALA A 63 0.47 15.07 -5.95
N LYS A 64 1.59 14.42 -6.25
CA LYS A 64 2.01 14.10 -7.62
C LYS A 64 2.79 12.79 -7.66
N TRP A 65 2.76 12.14 -8.82
CA TRP A 65 3.63 11.01 -9.11
C TRP A 65 5.10 11.42 -9.11
N THR A 66 5.95 10.54 -8.59
CA THR A 66 7.41 10.62 -8.70
C THR A 66 7.96 9.26 -9.10
N ALA A 67 9.04 9.26 -9.88
CA ALA A 67 9.80 8.04 -10.22
C ALA A 67 10.81 7.66 -9.12
N GLU A 68 10.90 8.44 -8.04
CA GLU A 68 11.80 8.19 -6.91
C GLU A 68 11.12 7.33 -5.83
N GLY A 69 10.33 6.34 -6.22
CA GLY A 69 9.66 5.42 -5.30
C GLY A 69 10.64 4.49 -4.57
N LYS A 70 10.16 3.85 -3.50
CA LYS A 70 10.92 2.76 -2.85
C LYS A 70 11.15 1.63 -3.83
N ASP A 71 10.07 1.25 -4.51
CA ASP A 71 10.01 0.33 -5.63
C ASP A 71 9.21 1.06 -6.73
N ASN A 72 9.76 1.13 -7.95
CA ASN A 72 9.16 1.88 -9.07
C ASN A 72 8.82 3.34 -8.74
N SER A 73 7.54 3.70 -8.72
CA SER A 73 7.05 5.05 -8.47
C SER A 73 6.40 5.20 -7.09
N ALA A 74 6.19 6.46 -6.70
CA ALA A 74 5.49 6.80 -5.46
C ALA A 74 4.70 8.11 -5.64
N ILE A 75 4.00 8.50 -4.58
CA ILE A 75 3.37 9.81 -4.49
C ILE A 75 4.25 10.74 -3.64
N GLU A 76 4.66 11.85 -4.23
CA GLU A 76 5.31 12.94 -3.49
C GLU A 76 4.25 13.94 -3.03
N PHE A 77 4.26 14.26 -1.73
CA PHE A 77 3.33 15.18 -1.10
C PHE A 77 4.01 16.49 -0.72
N THR A 78 3.26 17.57 -0.86
CA THR A 78 3.53 18.88 -0.28
C THR A 78 2.33 19.32 0.56
N SER A 79 2.46 20.35 1.37
CA SER A 79 1.38 20.83 2.25
C SER A 79 0.05 21.01 1.49
N GLY A 80 -1.00 20.34 1.98
CA GLY A 80 -2.34 20.32 1.40
C GLY A 80 -2.58 19.24 0.34
N GLY A 81 -1.59 18.40 0.03
CA GLY A 81 -1.72 17.26 -0.88
C GLY A 81 -2.13 15.99 -0.15
N TYR A 82 -3.10 15.26 -0.71
CA TYR A 82 -3.58 13.98 -0.20
C TYR A 82 -4.29 13.22 -1.32
N LEU A 83 -4.56 11.94 -1.11
CA LEU A 83 -5.44 11.13 -1.94
C LEU A 83 -6.69 10.76 -1.13
N VAL A 84 -7.82 10.59 -1.81
CA VAL A 84 -9.09 10.17 -1.20
C VAL A 84 -9.48 8.81 -1.73
N VAL A 85 -9.67 7.86 -0.82
CA VAL A 85 -10.40 6.63 -1.05
C VAL A 85 -11.84 6.89 -0.59
N ASN A 86 -12.83 6.55 -1.42
CA ASN A 86 -14.22 6.68 -1.00
C ASN A 86 -14.55 5.65 0.07
N ASP A 87 -15.49 6.00 0.95
CA ASP A 87 -15.97 5.11 1.99
C ASP A 87 -16.55 3.80 1.43
N ALA A 88 -16.28 2.70 2.11
CA ALA A 88 -16.72 1.36 1.75
C ALA A 88 -16.68 0.43 2.98
N ASP A 89 -17.67 -0.46 3.11
CA ASP A 89 -17.77 -1.43 4.22
C ASP A 89 -16.50 -2.28 4.40
N SER A 90 -15.75 -2.53 3.33
CA SER A 90 -14.47 -3.27 3.40
C SER A 90 -13.38 -2.56 4.20
N LEU A 91 -13.51 -1.24 4.38
CA LEU A 91 -12.56 -0.41 5.13
C LEU A 91 -12.92 -0.31 6.62
N ASP A 92 -14.00 -0.95 7.07
CA ASP A 92 -14.44 -0.96 8.46
C ASP A 92 -13.73 -2.07 9.25
N LEU A 93 -12.49 -1.79 9.66
CA LEU A 93 -11.58 -2.76 10.29
C LEU A 93 -11.87 -2.93 11.80
N THR A 94 -12.97 -3.61 12.13
CA THR A 94 -13.52 -3.65 13.50
C THR A 94 -13.03 -4.78 14.42
N THR A 95 -12.35 -5.80 13.88
CA THR A 95 -11.95 -7.00 14.66
C THR A 95 -10.44 -7.20 14.74
N ALA A 96 -9.74 -6.82 13.68
CA ALA A 96 -8.30 -6.75 13.58
C ALA A 96 -7.97 -5.78 12.44
N MET A 97 -6.79 -5.20 12.49
CA MET A 97 -6.32 -4.23 11.52
C MET A 97 -4.84 -4.43 11.27
N THR A 98 -4.42 -4.25 10.02
CA THR A 98 -3.03 -4.00 9.66
C THR A 98 -3.00 -2.89 8.64
N ILE A 99 -2.24 -1.84 8.92
CA ILE A 99 -1.92 -0.77 7.97
C ILE A 99 -0.42 -0.81 7.77
N SER A 100 0.04 -0.78 6.52
CA SER A 100 1.47 -0.73 6.23
C SER A 100 1.75 0.17 5.04
N MET A 101 2.90 0.82 5.06
CA MET A 101 3.35 1.70 4.00
C MET A 101 4.87 1.80 3.96
N TRP A 102 5.39 2.09 2.78
CA TRP A 102 6.71 2.69 2.65
C TRP A 102 6.58 4.21 2.73
N ALA A 103 7.40 4.85 3.58
CA ALA A 103 7.41 6.30 3.75
C ALA A 103 8.83 6.85 3.71
N LYS A 104 8.99 8.05 3.14
CA LYS A 104 10.24 8.80 3.12
C LYS A 104 9.97 10.22 3.55
N LEU A 105 10.38 10.58 4.77
CA LEU A 105 10.14 11.90 5.32
C LEU A 105 11.31 12.84 5.09
N MET A 106 11.02 13.98 4.46
CA MET A 106 12.06 14.94 4.06
C MET A 106 12.43 15.91 5.18
N VAL A 107 11.43 16.43 5.88
CA VAL A 107 11.57 17.39 6.98
C VAL A 107 10.42 17.18 7.96
N LYS A 108 10.63 17.56 9.22
CA LYS A 108 9.53 17.78 10.15
C LYS A 108 8.69 18.94 9.61
N THR A 109 7.41 18.72 9.41
CA THR A 109 6.46 19.80 9.14
C THR A 109 5.90 20.30 10.47
N GLY A 110 5.67 21.61 10.57
CA GLY A 110 4.90 22.17 11.67
C GLY A 110 3.39 21.92 11.48
N GLU A 111 2.67 22.00 12.60
CA GLU A 111 1.27 21.62 12.88
C GLU A 111 0.97 20.11 12.83
N CYS A 112 0.81 19.59 14.06
CA CYS A 112 0.37 18.27 14.54
C CYS A 112 0.90 16.97 13.91
N CYS A 113 0.96 16.80 12.59
CA CYS A 113 1.33 15.52 11.97
C CYS A 113 1.51 15.53 10.44
N GLN A 114 2.15 14.47 9.92
CA GLN A 114 2.02 14.02 8.52
C GLN A 114 1.34 12.65 8.48
N GLY A 115 0.15 12.61 7.87
CA GLY A 115 -0.62 11.37 7.69
C GLY A 115 0.05 10.39 6.73
N GLY A 116 -0.09 9.11 7.03
CA GLY A 116 0.17 8.02 6.08
C GLY A 116 -1.13 7.48 5.51
N VAL A 117 -1.97 6.94 6.39
CA VAL A 117 -3.35 6.51 6.11
C VAL A 117 -4.23 6.97 7.28
N GLU A 118 -5.40 7.50 6.97
CA GLU A 118 -6.39 7.98 7.95
C GLU A 118 -7.80 7.69 7.44
N LYS A 119 -8.64 7.12 8.30
CA LYS A 119 -10.08 6.93 8.10
C LYS A 119 -10.83 7.81 9.08
N GLU A 120 -11.94 8.37 8.61
CA GLU A 120 -12.71 9.43 9.26
C GLU A 120 -12.04 10.83 9.25
N PRO A 121 -12.83 11.92 9.20
CA PRO A 121 -12.30 13.29 9.15
C PRO A 121 -12.00 13.88 10.53
N ALA A 122 -12.29 13.15 11.61
CA ALA A 122 -12.16 13.59 12.99
C ALA A 122 -12.10 12.39 13.94
N TRP A 123 -11.67 12.62 15.18
CA TRP A 123 -11.67 11.62 16.24
C TRP A 123 -13.11 11.21 16.63
N GLN A 124 -13.62 10.16 15.98
CA GLN A 124 -14.98 9.64 16.14
C GLN A 124 -14.99 8.11 15.95
N ALA A 125 -16.10 7.45 16.31
CA ALA A 125 -16.21 6.00 16.23
C ALA A 125 -15.88 5.49 14.83
N GLY A 126 -14.97 4.52 14.75
CA GLY A 126 -14.48 3.97 13.48
C GLY A 126 -13.23 4.67 12.91
N GLU A 127 -12.73 5.72 13.57
CA GLU A 127 -11.47 6.35 13.20
C GLU A 127 -10.29 5.40 13.46
N TYR A 128 -9.36 5.40 12.50
CA TYR A 128 -8.05 4.80 12.66
C TYR A 128 -7.04 5.53 11.77
N ASN A 129 -5.79 5.61 12.22
CA ASN A 129 -4.72 6.13 11.38
C ASN A 129 -3.35 5.52 11.70
N LEU A 130 -2.51 5.54 10.66
CA LEU A 130 -1.07 5.36 10.76
C LEU A 130 -0.41 6.63 10.24
N LEU A 131 0.09 7.47 11.14
CA LEU A 131 0.80 8.69 10.81
C LEU A 131 2.29 8.39 10.68
N ALA A 132 2.88 8.83 9.56
CA ALA A 132 4.33 8.73 9.36
C ALA A 132 5.09 9.70 10.28
N GLU A 133 4.46 10.81 10.68
CA GLU A 133 5.02 11.78 11.61
C GLU A 133 3.94 12.32 12.56
N TYR A 134 4.26 12.29 13.85
CA TYR A 134 3.51 12.87 14.95
C TYR A 134 4.49 13.32 16.03
N ASN A 135 4.76 14.61 16.11
CA ASN A 135 5.73 15.20 17.05
C ASN A 135 7.15 14.58 16.99
N GLY A 136 7.55 14.06 15.84
CA GLY A 136 8.83 13.38 15.63
C GLY A 136 8.80 11.87 15.83
N SER A 137 7.64 11.26 16.04
CA SER A 137 7.42 9.81 16.14
C SER A 137 6.47 9.33 15.04
N ILE A 138 6.46 8.02 14.78
CA ILE A 138 5.33 7.37 14.10
C ILE A 138 4.18 7.25 15.12
N LEU A 139 2.94 7.38 14.68
CA LEU A 139 1.76 7.13 15.51
C LEU A 139 0.86 6.12 14.81
N LEU A 140 0.46 5.07 15.53
CA LEU A 140 -0.72 4.29 15.21
C LEU A 140 -1.76 4.58 16.27
N GLN A 141 -2.95 5.02 15.86
CA GLN A 141 -4.07 5.17 16.78
C GLN A 141 -5.39 4.72 16.13
N MET A 142 -6.35 4.34 16.97
CA MET A 142 -7.68 3.92 16.56
C MET A 142 -8.68 4.25 17.66
N MET A 143 -9.76 4.90 17.32
CA MET A 143 -10.71 5.37 18.31
C MET A 143 -11.59 4.21 18.82
N GLU A 144 -11.51 3.96 20.13
CA GLU A 144 -12.41 3.10 20.91
C GLU A 144 -12.46 1.63 20.44
N LEU A 145 -11.30 0.97 20.28
CA LEU A 145 -11.23 -0.43 19.87
C LEU A 145 -10.23 -1.28 20.70
N PRO A 146 -10.69 -2.05 21.72
CA PRO A 146 -12.01 -2.03 22.37
C PRO A 146 -12.13 -0.88 23.40
N ASP A 147 -13.37 -0.45 23.69
CA ASP A 147 -13.71 0.62 24.63
C ASP A 147 -12.81 0.68 25.89
N ALA A 148 -12.34 1.89 26.22
CA ALA A 148 -11.54 2.23 27.40
C ALA A 148 -10.09 1.70 27.45
N CYS A 149 -9.49 1.36 26.31
CA CYS A 149 -8.06 1.04 26.19
C CYS A 149 -7.21 2.27 25.84
N ASN A 150 -5.88 2.14 25.97
CA ASN A 150 -4.97 3.11 25.38
C ASN A 150 -4.93 2.86 23.87
N ASP A 151 -5.49 3.80 23.14
CA ASP A 151 -5.89 3.68 21.74
C ASP A 151 -4.78 4.13 20.78
N ASP A 152 -3.59 4.44 21.33
CA ASP A 152 -2.44 4.93 20.60
C ASP A 152 -1.14 4.19 20.97
N LEU A 153 -0.22 4.15 20.00
CA LEU A 153 1.15 3.68 20.18
C LEU A 153 2.10 4.57 19.40
N LEU A 154 3.11 5.10 20.10
CA LEU A 154 4.21 5.86 19.50
C LEU A 154 5.36 4.94 19.13
N GLY A 155 5.85 5.11 17.91
CA GLY A 155 7.07 4.50 17.41
C GLY A 155 8.27 5.46 17.39
N PRO A 156 9.45 4.98 17.00
CA PRO A 156 10.58 5.84 16.66
C PRO A 156 10.25 6.74 15.44
N GLY A 157 10.94 7.87 15.32
CA GLY A 157 10.81 8.77 14.17
C GLY A 157 11.66 8.35 12.97
N ILE A 158 11.21 8.72 11.77
CA ILE A 158 11.84 8.36 10.48
C ILE A 158 12.21 9.58 9.62
N ILE A 159 12.46 10.74 10.24
CA ILE A 159 12.77 11.99 9.54
C ILE A 159 14.27 12.03 9.20
N ASP A 160 14.70 11.18 8.27
CA ASP A 160 16.11 11.04 7.87
C ASP A 160 16.34 11.09 6.36
N LYS A 161 15.29 11.32 5.58
CA LYS A 161 15.29 11.38 4.11
C LYS A 161 15.61 10.03 3.44
N THR A 162 15.36 8.92 4.12
CA THR A 162 15.45 7.57 3.55
C THR A 162 14.09 6.86 3.59
N TRP A 163 13.97 5.78 2.82
CA TRP A 163 12.75 4.98 2.77
C TRP A 163 12.71 4.01 3.94
N HIS A 164 11.62 4.05 4.70
CA HIS A 164 11.35 3.12 5.79
C HIS A 164 10.04 2.37 5.55
N HIS A 165 10.00 1.11 5.96
CA HIS A 165 8.76 0.35 5.99
C HIS A 165 8.14 0.47 7.37
N VAL A 166 6.91 0.96 7.44
CA VAL A 166 6.17 1.11 8.69
C VAL A 166 4.92 0.25 8.62
N ALA A 167 4.70 -0.57 9.64
CA ALA A 167 3.48 -1.34 9.78
C ALA A 167 2.89 -1.20 11.18
N GLY A 168 1.60 -0.92 11.22
CA GLY A 168 0.78 -0.87 12.41
C GLY A 168 -0.22 -2.01 12.43
N THR A 169 -0.32 -2.74 13.54
CA THR A 169 -1.26 -3.86 13.68
C THR A 169 -2.07 -3.75 14.95
N TRP A 170 -3.33 -4.19 14.89
CA TRP A 170 -4.18 -4.45 16.05
C TRP A 170 -4.91 -5.77 15.85
N ASN A 171 -4.98 -6.59 16.89
CA ASN A 171 -5.58 -7.94 16.81
C ASN A 171 -6.81 -8.10 17.73
N GLY A 172 -7.51 -7.02 18.05
CA GLY A 172 -8.59 -7.01 19.03
C GLY A 172 -8.13 -6.79 20.47
N LYS A 173 -6.82 -6.86 20.74
CA LYS A 173 -6.27 -6.82 22.12
C LYS A 173 -4.96 -6.05 22.26
N MET A 174 -4.09 -6.12 21.26
CA MET A 174 -2.75 -5.52 21.31
C MET A 174 -2.47 -4.74 20.05
N ILE A 175 -2.08 -3.48 20.24
CA ILE A 175 -1.49 -2.62 19.23
C ILE A 175 0.01 -2.93 19.13
N ARG A 176 0.54 -3.02 17.91
CA ARG A 176 1.98 -3.11 17.65
C ARG A 176 2.37 -2.20 16.50
N LEU A 177 3.57 -1.66 16.59
CA LEU A 177 4.24 -0.94 15.53
C LEU A 177 5.53 -1.69 15.16
N TYR A 178 5.78 -1.78 13.87
CA TYR A 178 6.96 -2.37 13.26
C TYR A 178 7.61 -1.32 12.36
N LEU A 179 8.92 -1.23 12.43
CA LEU A 179 9.75 -0.37 11.59
C LEU A 179 10.87 -1.25 11.01
N ASP A 180 10.97 -1.24 9.68
CA ASP A 180 11.95 -1.91 8.82
C ASP A 180 12.00 -3.45 8.90
#